data_AF-A0A2U3KHY1-F1
#
_entry.id   AF-A0A2U3KHY1-F1
#
_cell.length_a   1.000
_cell.length_b   1.000
_cell.length_c   1.000
_cell.angle_alpha   90.00
_cell.angle_beta   90.00
_cell.angle_gamma   90.00
#
_symmetry.space_group_name_H-M   'P 1'
#
loop_
_entity.id
_entity.type
_entity.pdbx_description
1 polymer ?
#
loop_
_entity_poly.entity_id
_entity_poly.type
_entity_poly.pdbx_seq_one_letter_code
_entity_poly.pdbx_strand_id
1 'polypeptide(L)'
;MSTAVKPMQEAAIRQYAKQLYLPTLSGQFAHLAEQAVKEKQSHLSYLEALLEGELEERSRKAMARRIQEARFPTVKTLADWLPMCGPHSGGAAAKSE
;
A
#
# COMPACT_ATOMS: atom_id res chain seq x y z
N MET A 1 -34.48 -25.04 2.34
CA MET A 1 -34.58 -23.71 2.99
C MET A 1 -33.24 -23.00 3.23
N SER A 2 -32.08 -23.57 2.86
CA SER A 2 -30.75 -23.02 3.23
C SER A 2 -30.17 -21.96 2.27
N THR A 3 -30.70 -21.83 1.04
CA THR A 3 -30.13 -20.96 0.00
C THR A 3 -30.43 -19.47 0.19
N ALA A 4 -31.57 -19.12 0.79
CA ALA A 4 -31.97 -17.74 1.03
C ALA A 4 -31.24 -17.08 2.22
N VAL A 5 -30.66 -17.88 3.13
CA VAL A 5 -29.99 -17.39 4.34
C VAL A 5 -28.61 -16.80 4.02
N LYS A 6 -27.90 -17.38 3.03
CA LYS A 6 -26.58 -16.91 2.60
C LYS A 6 -26.54 -15.43 2.19
N PRO A 7 -27.39 -14.93 1.28
CA PRO A 7 -27.34 -13.52 0.89
C PRO A 7 -27.70 -12.57 2.04
N MET A 8 -28.57 -12.99 2.96
CA MET A 8 -28.87 -12.20 4.17
C MET A 8 -27.67 -12.14 5.12
N GLN A 9 -26.97 -13.26 5.33
CA GLN A 9 -25.75 -13.31 6.12
C GLN A 9 -24.63 -12.46 5.50
N GLU A 10 -24.45 -12.54 4.18
CA GLU A 10 -23.49 -11.72 3.46
C GLU A 10 -23.77 -10.22 3.61
N ALA A 11 -25.04 -9.82 3.49
CA ALA A 11 -25.44 -8.42 3.70
C ALA A 11 -25.15 -7.95 5.14
N ALA A 12 -25.47 -8.77 6.14
CA ALA A 12 -25.18 -8.47 7.55
C ALA A 12 -23.67 -8.34 7.80
N ILE A 13 -22.86 -9.27 7.28
CA ILE A 13 -21.40 -9.24 7.40
C ILE A 13 -20.83 -7.96 6.78
N ARG A 14 -21.31 -7.55 5.59
CA ARG A 14 -20.90 -6.28 4.97
C ARG A 14 -21.26 -5.07 5.83
N GLN A 15 -22.44 -5.07 6.45
CA GLN A 15 -22.86 -3.99 7.34
C GLN A 15 -21.99 -3.91 8.60
N TYR A 16 -21.65 -5.05 9.22
CA TYR A 16 -20.76 -5.10 10.38
C TYR A 16 -19.33 -4.68 10.02
N ALA A 17 -18.80 -5.18 8.90
CA ALA A 17 -17.49 -4.79 8.39
C ALA A 17 -17.41 -3.28 8.15
N LYS A 18 -18.49 -2.67 7.63
CA LYS A 18 -18.58 -1.21 7.46
C LYS A 18 -18.53 -0.45 8.79
N GLN A 19 -19.24 -0.92 9.83
CA GLN A 19 -19.22 -0.30 11.16
C GLN A 19 -17.85 -0.42 11.84
N LEU A 20 -17.15 -1.52 11.60
CA LEU A 20 -15.79 -1.77 12.12
C LEU A 20 -14.68 -1.15 11.27
N TYR A 21 -15.04 -0.44 10.19
CA TYR A 21 -14.11 0.13 9.22
C TYR A 21 -13.15 -0.91 8.61
N LEU A 22 -13.65 -2.09 8.25
CA LEU A 22 -12.90 -3.18 7.64
C LEU A 22 -13.21 -3.26 6.12
N PRO A 23 -12.66 -2.34 5.29
CA PRO A 23 -12.99 -2.26 3.87
C PRO A 23 -12.54 -3.50 3.08
N THR A 24 -11.38 -4.07 3.39
CA THR A 24 -10.83 -5.21 2.66
C THR A 24 -11.65 -6.46 2.95
N LEU A 25 -11.96 -6.69 4.23
CA LEU A 25 -12.84 -7.77 4.66
C LEU A 25 -14.20 -7.68 3.97
N SER A 26 -14.81 -6.48 3.92
CA SER A 26 -16.13 -6.27 3.31
C SER A 26 -16.21 -6.68 1.83
N GLY A 27 -15.09 -6.62 1.11
CA GLY A 27 -14.98 -7.00 -0.30
C GLY A 27 -14.60 -8.46 -0.53
N GLN A 28 -13.79 -9.04 0.35
CA GLN A 28 -13.12 -10.32 0.10
C GLN A 28 -13.73 -11.52 0.84
N PHE A 29 -14.51 -11.31 1.90
CA PHE A 29 -15.03 -12.41 2.73
C PHE A 29 -15.82 -13.47 1.96
N ALA A 30 -16.67 -13.07 1.00
CA ALA A 30 -17.47 -14.02 0.23
C ALA A 30 -16.58 -14.93 -0.64
N HIS A 31 -15.55 -14.35 -1.27
CA HIS A 31 -14.61 -15.10 -2.11
C HIS A 31 -13.75 -16.06 -1.28
N LEU A 32 -13.21 -15.57 -0.16
CA LEU A 32 -12.41 -16.39 0.76
C LEU A 32 -13.24 -17.50 1.40
N ALA A 33 -14.53 -17.26 1.69
CA ALA A 33 -15.42 -18.29 2.24
C ALA A 33 -15.63 -19.43 1.23
N GLU A 34 -15.80 -19.11 -0.06
CA GLU A 34 -15.88 -20.11 -1.12
C GLU A 34 -14.58 -20.91 -1.25
N GLN A 35 -13.42 -20.24 -1.16
CA GLN A 35 -12.12 -20.90 -1.20
C GLN A 35 -11.90 -21.82 0.00
N ALA A 36 -12.20 -21.34 1.22
CA ALA A 36 -12.08 -22.13 2.43
C ALA A 36 -12.93 -23.41 2.38
N VAL A 37 -14.14 -23.34 1.82
CA VAL A 37 -14.98 -24.52 1.59
C VAL A 37 -14.37 -25.47 0.56
N LYS A 38 -13.83 -24.95 -0.55
CA LYS A 38 -13.18 -25.76 -1.59
C LYS A 38 -11.94 -26.48 -1.06
N GLU A 39 -11.12 -25.79 -0.28
CA GLU A 39 -9.86 -26.28 0.26
C GLU A 39 -10.02 -27.04 1.59
N LYS A 40 -11.24 -27.14 2.12
CA LYS A 40 -11.55 -27.74 3.44
C LYS A 40 -10.73 -27.10 4.56
N GLN A 41 -10.49 -25.79 4.46
CA GLN A 41 -9.78 -25.04 5.49
C GLN A 41 -10.60 -24.98 6.78
N SER A 42 -9.89 -24.97 7.91
CA SER A 42 -10.49 -24.72 9.22
C SER A 42 -11.09 -23.30 9.27
N HIS A 43 -12.18 -23.15 10.03
CA HIS A 43 -12.79 -21.83 10.26
C HIS A 43 -11.80 -20.84 10.90
N LEU A 44 -10.84 -21.33 11.69
CA LEU A 44 -9.78 -20.49 12.27
C LEU A 44 -8.83 -19.97 11.20
N SER A 45 -8.41 -20.83 10.26
CA SER A 45 -7.51 -20.44 9.17
C SER A 45 -8.17 -19.44 8.23
N TYR A 46 -9.47 -19.61 7.96
CA TYR A 46 -10.26 -18.63 7.22
C TYR A 46 -10.31 -17.26 7.91
N LEU A 47 -10.52 -17.25 9.24
CA LEU A 47 -10.59 -16.00 10.02
C LEU A 47 -9.22 -15.31 10.10
N GLU A 48 -8.15 -16.09 10.26
CA GLU A 48 -6.77 -15.60 10.23
C GLU A 48 -6.45 -14.94 8.89
N ALA A 49 -6.70 -15.63 7.77
CA ALA A 49 -6.45 -15.08 6.42
C ALA A 49 -7.24 -13.79 6.15
N LEU A 50 -8.47 -13.70 6.65
CA LEU A 50 -9.29 -12.50 6.56
C LEU A 50 -8.68 -11.31 7.30
N LEU A 51 -8.21 -11.53 8.53
CA LEU A 51 -7.61 -10.48 9.35
C LEU A 51 -6.24 -10.07 8.81
N GLU A 52 -5.44 -11.03 8.35
CA GLU A 52 -4.14 -10.80 7.74
C GLU A 52 -4.28 -9.91 6.49
N GLY A 53 -5.17 -10.26 5.56
CA GLY A 53 -5.41 -9.46 4.36
C GLY A 53 -5.89 -8.03 4.66
N GLU A 54 -6.69 -7.84 5.71
CA GLU A 54 -7.11 -6.50 6.16
C GLU A 54 -5.93 -5.69 6.72
N LEU A 55 -5.06 -6.31 7.53
CA LEU A 55 -3.87 -5.66 8.08
C LEU A 55 -2.87 -5.28 6.98
N GLU A 56 -2.61 -6.18 6.05
CA GLU A 56 -1.70 -5.95 4.92
C GLU A 56 -2.17 -4.79 4.05
N GLU A 57 -3.45 -4.78 3.65
CA GLU A 57 -3.98 -3.72 2.78
C GLU A 57 -3.99 -2.36 3.49
N ARG A 58 -4.26 -2.32 4.80
CA ARG A 58 -4.13 -1.09 5.60
C ARG A 58 -2.69 -0.61 5.66
N SER A 59 -1.74 -1.51 5.90
CA SER A 59 -0.31 -1.19 5.91
C SER A 59 0.13 -0.62 4.55
N ARG A 60 -0.28 -1.28 3.46
CA ARG A 60 -0.02 -0.85 2.08
C ARG A 60 -0.55 0.55 1.79
N LYS A 61 -1.81 0.82 2.16
CA LYS A 61 -2.43 2.15 2.01
C LYS A 61 -1.73 3.21 2.85
N ALA A 62 -1.37 2.89 4.09
CA ALA A 62 -0.64 3.81 4.96
C ALA A 62 0.74 4.16 4.39
N MET A 63 1.47 3.16 3.88
CA MET A 63 2.75 3.38 3.21
C MET A 63 2.60 4.24 1.95
N ALA A 64 1.65 3.91 1.07
CA ALA A 64 1.40 4.68 -0.15
C ALA A 64 1.05 6.15 0.16
N ARG A 65 0.19 6.37 1.17
CA ARG A 65 -0.17 7.72 1.63
C ARG A 65 1.05 8.48 2.14
N ARG A 66 1.90 7.84 2.96
CA ARG A 66 3.13 8.45 3.47
C ARG A 66 4.11 8.81 2.35
N ILE A 67 4.26 7.96 1.34
CA ILE A 67 5.11 8.25 0.17
C ILE A 67 4.57 9.46 -0.60
N GLN A 68 3.25 9.52 -0.81
CA GLN A 68 2.60 10.63 -1.50
C GLN A 68 2.70 11.94 -0.72
N GLU A 69 2.49 11.90 0.60
CA GLU A 69 2.59 13.05 1.50
C GLU A 69 4.02 13.56 1.64
N ALA A 70 5.02 12.68 1.60
CA ALA A 70 6.42 13.04 1.72
C ALA A 70 6.92 13.95 0.58
N ARG A 71 6.19 14.03 -0.55
CA ARG A 71 6.53 14.84 -1.73
C ARG A 71 8.04 14.82 -2.00
N PHE A 72 8.62 13.62 -2.04
CA PHE A 72 10.06 13.46 -2.16
C PHE A 72 10.55 14.32 -3.33
N PRO A 73 11.53 15.21 -3.12
CA PRO A 73 12.14 15.93 -4.23
C PRO A 73 12.61 14.88 -5.24
N THR A 74 12.29 15.08 -6.52
CA THR A 74 12.85 14.29 -7.63
C THR A 74 14.32 14.05 -7.35
N VAL A 75 14.76 12.80 -7.46
CA VAL A 75 16.13 12.36 -7.15
C VAL A 75 17.10 13.42 -7.62
N LYS A 76 17.58 14.26 -6.67
CA LYS A 76 18.62 15.24 -6.98
C LYS A 76 19.85 14.41 -7.23
N THR A 77 20.22 14.27 -8.49
CA THR A 77 21.48 13.66 -8.85
C THR A 77 22.59 14.48 -8.19
N LEU A 78 23.69 13.82 -7.78
CA LEU A 78 24.83 14.54 -7.18
C LEU A 78 25.35 15.68 -8.07
N ALA A 79 25.09 15.60 -9.39
CA ALA A 79 25.32 16.66 -10.37
C ALA A 79 24.55 17.96 -10.07
N ASP A 80 23.32 17.88 -9.54
CA ASP A 80 22.53 19.05 -9.14
C ASP A 80 23.03 19.67 -7.82
N TRP A 81 23.84 18.93 -7.07
CA TRP A 81 24.49 19.39 -5.82
C TRP A 81 25.89 19.96 -6.05
N LEU A 82 26.49 19.73 -7.22
CA LEU A 82 27.79 20.29 -7.55
C LEU A 82 27.60 21.76 -7.99
N PRO A 83 28.17 22.74 -7.25
CA PRO A 83 28.29 24.07 -7.80
C PRO A 83 29.18 23.98 -9.04
N MET A 84 28.56 24.12 -10.20
CA MET A 84 29.22 24.23 -11.49
C MET A 84 30.35 25.24 -11.37
N CYS A 85 31.58 24.74 -11.51
CA CYS A 85 32.82 25.42 -11.85
C CYS A 85 32.78 26.96 -11.65
N GLY A 86 33.33 27.42 -10.52
CA GLY A 86 33.75 28.82 -10.40
C GLY A 86 34.66 29.18 -11.59
N PRO A 87 34.55 30.39 -12.14
CA PRO A 87 35.20 30.74 -13.38
C PRO A 87 36.69 30.47 -13.24
N HIS A 88 37.20 29.72 -14.21
CA HIS A 88 38.58 29.76 -14.64
C HIS A 88 38.99 31.23 -14.68
N SER A 89 39.65 31.68 -13.61
CA SER A 89 40.36 32.95 -13.61
C SER A 89 41.46 32.79 -14.63
N GLY A 90 41.17 33.17 -15.87
CA GLY A 90 42.18 33.53 -16.84
C GLY A 90 43.07 34.57 -16.20
N GLY A 91 44.30 34.17 -15.88
CA GLY A 91 45.33 35.01 -15.27
C GLY A 91 46.59 34.94 -16.12
N ALA A 92 46.61 35.81 -17.13
CA ALA A 92 47.78 36.44 -17.75
C ALA A 92 49.04 35.60 -18.06
N ALA A 93 49.35 35.55 -19.35
CA ALA A 93 50.71 35.45 -19.85
C ALA A 93 51.61 36.51 -19.17
N ALA A 94 52.65 36.08 -18.47
CA ALA A 94 53.76 36.92 -18.04
C ALA A 94 54.97 36.60 -18.92
N LYS A 95 55.41 37.63 -19.66
CA LYS A 95 56.55 37.68 -20.57
C LYS A 95 57.69 38.37 -19.81
N SER A 96 58.84 37.71 -19.63
CA SER A 96 60.16 38.25 -19.17
C SER A 96 60.95 37.07 -18.59
N GLU A 97 62.22 36.79 -18.89
CA GLU A 97 63.33 37.51 -19.51
C GLU A 97 64.36 36.44 -19.96
#